data_AF-A0A2D6RJL7-F1
#
_entry.id   AF-A0A2D6RJL7-F1
#
_cell.length_a   1.000
_cell.length_b   1.000
_cell.length_c   1.000
_cell.angle_alpha   90.00
_cell.angle_beta   90.00
_cell.angle_gamma   90.00
#
_symmetry.space_group_name_H-M   'P 1'
#
loop_
_entity.id
_entity.type
_entity.pdbx_description
1 polymer ?
#
loop_
_entity_poly.entity_id
_entity_poly.type
_entity_poly.pdbx_seq_one_letter_code
_entity_poly.pdbx_strand_id
1 'polypeptide(L)'
;MDTVLGHYDSLKAAINNEEYEEAGQFMVQLDQSLRQLFATPPSLSDTEQMKLNEISEFLAESCDKMIAKRADTAAELGNFSTAKKMKKAYGKF
;
A
#
# COMPACT_ATOMS: atom_id res chain seq x y z
N MET A 1 14.84 16.06 -0.07
CA MET A 1 13.85 15.60 -1.06
C MET A 1 14.26 14.26 -1.68
N ASP A 2 15.55 14.05 -1.99
CA ASP A 2 16.06 12.83 -2.64
C ASP A 2 15.66 11.51 -1.94
N THR A 3 15.69 11.49 -0.61
CA THR A 3 15.28 10.31 0.18
C THR A 3 13.79 9.98 0.01
N VAL A 4 12.93 11.00 -0.04
CA VAL A 4 11.48 10.82 -0.27
C VAL A 4 11.22 10.26 -1.66
N LEU A 5 11.91 10.80 -2.67
CA LEU A 5 11.80 10.33 -4.06
C LEU A 5 12.31 8.89 -4.21
N GLY A 6 13.43 8.53 -3.58
CA GLY A 6 13.98 7.17 -3.63
C GLY A 6 13.06 6.12 -2.99
N HIS A 7 12.44 6.43 -1.86
CA HIS A 7 11.44 5.54 -1.24
C HIS A 7 10.15 5.44 -2.07
N TYR A 8 9.73 6.54 -2.69
CA TYR A 8 8.58 6.55 -3.60
C TYR A 8 8.80 5.68 -4.85
N ASP A 9 9.96 5.79 -5.50
CA ASP A 9 10.28 4.97 -6.68
C ASP A 9 10.30 3.47 -6.33
N SER A 10 10.83 3.13 -5.15
CA SER A 10 10.84 1.76 -4.62
C SER A 10 9.43 1.25 -4.32
N LEU A 11 8.58 2.07 -3.68
CA LEU A 11 7.17 1.75 -3.42
C LEU A 11 6.39 1.52 -4.72
N LYS A 12 6.59 2.39 -5.71
CA LYS A 12 5.93 2.31 -7.01
C LYS A 12 6.34 1.05 -7.76
N ALA A 13 7.62 0.69 -7.74
CA ALA A 13 8.11 -0.55 -8.32
C ALA A 13 7.47 -1.78 -7.64
N ALA A 14 7.48 -1.85 -6.30
CA ALA A 14 6.91 -2.95 -5.55
C ALA A 14 5.40 -3.13 -5.81
N ILE A 15 4.64 -2.04 -5.93
CA ILE A 15 3.21 -2.10 -6.25
C ILE A 15 2.98 -2.63 -7.67
N ASN A 16 3.77 -2.16 -8.65
CA ASN A 16 3.64 -2.61 -10.04
C ASN A 16 4.03 -4.08 -10.23
N ASN A 17 4.96 -4.58 -9.42
CA ASN A 17 5.38 -5.98 -9.41
C ASN A 17 4.48 -6.89 -8.57
N GLU A 18 3.41 -6.35 -7.97
CA GLU A 18 2.53 -7.09 -7.06
C GLU A 18 3.24 -7.61 -5.79
N GLU A 19 4.35 -7.00 -5.40
CA GLU A 19 5.15 -7.32 -4.21
C GLU A 19 4.57 -6.59 -2.97
N TYR A 20 3.33 -6.90 -2.59
CA TYR A 20 2.58 -6.12 -1.57
C TYR A 20 3.19 -6.15 -0.17
N GLU A 21 3.95 -7.20 0.17
CA GLU A 21 4.65 -7.28 1.45
C GLU A 21 5.79 -6.25 1.52
N GLU A 22 6.58 -6.15 0.45
CA GLU A 22 7.65 -5.16 0.30
C GLU A 22 7.08 -3.74 0.13
N ALA A 23 6.00 -3.59 -0.63
CA ALA A 23 5.28 -2.33 -0.76
C ALA A 23 4.83 -1.79 0.61
N GLY A 24 4.39 -2.66 1.52
CA GLY A 24 4.07 -2.28 2.89
C GLY A 24 5.27 -1.70 3.65
N GLN A 25 6.46 -2.27 3.48
CA GLN A 25 7.68 -1.76 4.11
C GLN A 25 8.10 -0.40 3.54
N PHE A 26 8.08 -0.26 2.21
CA PHE A 26 8.41 1.01 1.55
C PHE A 26 7.41 2.12 1.89
N MET A 27 6.13 1.79 2.08
CA MET A 27 5.12 2.76 2.49
C MET A 27 5.41 3.35 3.88
N VAL A 28 5.89 2.54 4.82
CA VAL A 28 6.32 3.01 6.15
C VAL A 28 7.56 3.91 6.03
N GLN A 29 8.53 3.55 5.20
CA GLN A 29 9.74 4.36 4.98
C GLN A 29 9.43 5.71 4.32
N LEU A 30 8.48 5.72 3.37
CA LEU A 30 8.00 6.94 2.73
C LEU A 30 7.30 7.86 3.73
N ASP A 31 6.39 7.34 4.57
CA ASP A 31 5.73 8.12 5.63
C ASP A 31 6.73 8.73 6.61
N GLN A 32 7.73 7.97 7.06
CA GLN A 32 8.80 8.48 7.92
C GLN A 32 9.58 9.62 7.26
N SER A 33 9.91 9.47 5.98
CA SER A 33 10.68 10.47 5.22
C SER A 33 9.88 11.75 4.98
N LEU A 34 8.58 11.62 4.69
CA LEU A 34 7.67 12.76 4.57
C LEU A 34 7.54 13.50 5.91
N ARG A 35 7.36 12.79 7.03
CA ARG A 35 7.31 13.41 8.36
C ARG A 35 8.58 14.18 8.68
N GLN A 36 9.75 13.64 8.32
CA GLN A 36 11.02 14.34 8.49
C GLN A 36 11.11 15.59 7.60
N LEU A 37 10.68 15.49 6.34
CA LEU A 37 10.65 16.62 5.41
C LEU A 37 9.79 17.79 5.95
N PHE A 38 8.66 17.48 6.58
CA PHE A 38 7.73 18.46 7.14
C PHE A 38 7.99 18.81 8.62
N ALA A 39 8.96 18.17 9.28
CA ALA A 39 9.28 18.44 10.69
C ALA A 39 9.84 19.86 10.92
N THR A 40 10.46 20.43 9.89
CA THR A 40 10.83 21.84 9.78
C THR A 40 10.14 22.40 8.54
N PRO A 41 9.49 23.58 8.57
CA PRO A 41 8.78 24.13 7.42
C PRO A 41 9.71 24.17 6.21
N PRO A 42 9.53 23.26 5.24
CA PRO A 42 10.50 23.14 4.17
C PRO A 42 10.22 24.29 3.19
N SER A 43 11.26 25.05 2.85
CA SER A 43 11.21 25.95 1.70
C SER A 43 11.27 25.09 0.44
N LEU A 44 10.14 24.48 0.09
CA LEU A 44 10.00 23.66 -1.11
C LEU A 44 9.86 24.55 -2.34
N SER A 45 10.66 24.27 -3.36
CA SER A 45 10.45 24.82 -4.70
C SER A 45 9.14 24.32 -5.32
N ASP A 46 8.63 25.03 -6.32
CA ASP A 46 7.41 24.65 -7.05
C ASP A 46 7.52 23.22 -7.65
N THR A 47 8.72 22.84 -8.11
CA THR A 47 9.00 21.49 -8.62
C THR A 47 8.87 20.43 -7.53
N GLU A 48 9.36 20.70 -6.33
CA GLU A 48 9.27 19.77 -5.20
C GLU A 48 7.83 19.64 -4.70
N GLN A 49 7.05 20.73 -4.69
CA GLN A 49 5.62 20.69 -4.37
C GLN A 49 4.84 19.87 -5.41
N MET A 50 5.11 20.07 -6.70
CA MET A 50 4.47 19.29 -7.77
C MET A 50 4.76 17.79 -7.61
N LYS A 51 6.00 17.42 -7.26
CA LYS A 51 6.39 16.04 -7.00
C LYS A 51 5.71 15.44 -5.77
N LEU A 52 5.55 16.21 -4.70
CA LEU A 52 4.81 15.75 -3.51
C LEU A 52 3.32 15.53 -3.83
N ASN A 53 2.73 16.36 -4.68
CA ASN A 53 1.37 16.15 -5.16
C ASN A 53 1.25 14.86 -5.99
N GLU A 54 2.19 14.61 -6.91
CA GLU A 54 2.23 13.34 -7.67
C GLU A 54 2.32 12.12 -6.73
N ILE A 55 3.16 12.20 -5.68
CA ILE A 55 3.29 11.14 -4.68
C ILE A 55 1.97 10.94 -3.93
N SER A 56 1.30 12.03 -3.55
CA SER A 56 0.02 11.99 -2.85
C SER A 56 -1.09 11.36 -3.70
N GLU A 57 -1.18 11.73 -4.98
CA GLU A 57 -2.15 11.16 -5.92
C GLU A 57 -1.89 9.66 -6.12
N PHE A 58 -0.64 9.27 -6.33
CA PHE A 58 -0.26 7.87 -6.47
C PHE A 58 -0.59 7.04 -5.23
N LEU A 59 -0.35 7.57 -4.03
CA LEU A 59 -0.68 6.90 -2.77
C LEU A 59 -2.18 6.69 -2.60
N ALA A 60 -3.00 7.67 -3.02
CA ALA A 60 -4.45 7.53 -2.99
C ALA A 60 -4.92 6.41 -3.93
N GLU A 61 -4.47 6.41 -5.19
CA GLU A 61 -4.82 5.37 -6.16
C GLU A 61 -4.31 3.97 -5.75
N SER A 62 -3.13 3.91 -5.14
CA SER A 62 -2.51 2.65 -4.72
C SER A 62 -3.18 2.06 -3.48
N CYS A 63 -3.61 2.90 -2.54
CA CYS A 63 -4.42 2.47 -1.40
C CYS A 63 -5.72 1.81 -1.86
N ASP A 64 -6.40 2.41 -2.84
CA ASP A 64 -7.65 1.85 -3.37
C ASP A 64 -7.43 0.47 -4.01
N LYS A 65 -6.32 0.28 -4.75
CA LYS A 65 -5.93 -1.02 -5.31
C LYS A 65 -5.64 -2.07 -4.23
N MET A 66 -4.92 -1.70 -3.17
CA MET A 66 -4.61 -2.61 -2.06
C MET A 66 -5.86 -2.95 -1.23
N ILE A 67 -6.76 -1.99 -1.03
CA ILE A 67 -8.04 -2.19 -0.32
C ILE A 67 -8.94 -3.13 -1.13
N ALA A 68 -9.04 -2.93 -2.44
CA ALA A 68 -9.78 -3.83 -3.32
C ALA A 68 -9.23 -5.26 -3.26
N LYS A 69 -7.90 -5.45 -3.30
CA LYS A 69 -7.27 -6.78 -3.18
C LYS A 69 -7.56 -7.45 -1.84
N ARG A 70 -7.57 -6.69 -0.73
CA ARG A 70 -7.94 -7.24 0.60
C ARG A 70 -9.40 -7.67 0.67
N ALA A 71 -10.32 -6.98 0.00
CA ALA A 71 -11.72 -7.38 -0.06
C ALA A 71 -11.88 -8.74 -0.77
N ASP A 72 -11.13 -8.96 -1.86
CA ASP A 72 -11.06 -10.25 -2.57
C ASP A 72 -10.49 -11.36 -1.68
N THR A 73 -9.36 -11.12 -1.00
CA THR A 73 -8.76 -12.14 -0.11
C THR A 73 -9.65 -12.46 1.10
N ALA A 74 -10.38 -11.47 1.63
CA ALA A 74 -11.36 -11.69 2.71
C ALA A 74 -12.57 -12.51 2.24
N ALA A 75 -13.02 -12.31 1.00
CA ALA A 75 -14.07 -13.11 0.38
C ALA A 75 -13.61 -14.58 0.17
N GLU A 76 -12.36 -14.80 -0.27
CA GLU A 76 -11.78 -16.13 -0.38
C GLU A 76 -11.66 -16.85 0.98
N LEU A 77 -11.24 -16.14 2.03
CA LEU A 77 -11.16 -16.68 3.40
C LEU A 77 -12.55 -16.98 4.00
N GLY A 78 -13.54 -16.15 3.72
CA GLY A 78 -14.95 -16.38 4.09
C GLY A 78 -15.53 -17.63 3.42
N ASN A 79 -15.19 -17.85 2.15
CA ASN A 79 -15.54 -19.07 1.41
C ASN A 79 -14.82 -20.31 1.95
N PHE A 80 -13.54 -20.21 2.33
CA PHE A 80 -12.80 -21.30 2.98
C PHE A 80 -13.41 -21.73 4.32
N SER A 81 -13.86 -20.78 5.14
CA SER A 81 -14.55 -21.05 6.41
C SER A 81 -15.88 -21.77 6.21
N THR A 82 -16.65 -21.37 5.20
CA THR A 82 -17.94 -21.99 4.85
C THR A 82 -17.75 -23.38 4.22
N ALA A 83 -16.78 -23.54 3.31
CA ALA A 83 -16.40 -24.84 2.74
C ALA A 83 -15.90 -25.82 3.81
N LYS A 84 -15.11 -25.36 4.79
CA LYS A 84 -14.66 -26.17 5.93
C LYS A 84 -15.81 -26.58 6.85
N LYS A 85 -16.80 -25.72 7.06
CA LYS A 85 -18.03 -26.05 7.80
C LYS A 85 -18.89 -27.06 7.04
N MET A 86 -19.06 -26.90 5.73
CA MET A 86 -19.80 -27.88 4.91
C MET A 86 -19.12 -29.25 4.90
N LYS A 87 -17.80 -29.33 4.72
CA LYS A 87 -17.07 -30.62 4.76
C LYS A 87 -17.22 -31.35 6.10
N LYS A 88 -17.34 -30.61 7.22
CA LYS A 88 -17.59 -31.18 8.55
C LYS A 88 -19.04 -31.64 8.76
N ALA A 89 -20.00 -31.00 8.09
CA ALA A 89 -21.42 -31.40 8.14
C ALA A 89 -21.70 -32.64 7.28
N TYR A 90 -21.06 -32.76 6.11
CA TYR A 90 -21.25 -33.90 5.20
C TYR A 90 -20.38 -35.13 5.53
N GLY A 91 -19.35 -35.00 6.36
CA GLY A 91 -18.54 -36.15 6.83
C GLY A 91 -19.12 -36.91 8.02
N LYS A 92 -20.35 -36.59 8.44
CA LYS A 92 -21.01 -37.15 9.63
C LYS A 92 -22.36 -37.84 9.31
N PHE A 93 -22.61 -38.13 8.03
CA PHE A 93 -23.67 -39.01 7.56
C PHE A 93 -23.08 -40.34 7.11
#